data_AF-A0A961FTD0-F1
#
_entry.id   AF-A0A961FTD0-F1
#
_cell.length_a   1.000
_cell.length_b   1.000
_cell.length_c   1.000
_cell.angle_alpha   90.00
_cell.angle_beta   90.00
_cell.angle_gamma   90.00
#
_symmetry.space_group_name_H-M   'P 1'
#
loop_
_entity.id
_entity.type
_entity.pdbx_description
1 polymer ?
#
loop_
_entity_poly.entity_id
_entity_poly.type
_entity_poly.pdbx_seq_one_letter_code
_entity_poly.pdbx_strand_id
1 'polypeptide(L)'
;IVDGRPSGRYLTRAATFPALALAPSSLTLDPTLKPNAADAGEEYSDNYQGEDYDPTRDPIRFLVEPQIVGAPELITIPDFSSYDTVILADVPRLASESANELIQFVEKGGGLLITPGHKALPEFYNDWRLADGQPFLPVKFGDSVEVAQDHETITPSAQTLTHPAFEKVSGQNRTDFSTVNFASWWPLEVPDALLAQTAVGARLNTGEPLLATRRVGNGRVVVFGATLDTSMSNLPTRQAYLPFLHELVYDLADPAAYDLNLDPGWDLTLSLSSGHHVPIGEGLRGEYFVGENPVVTRIDAGIQFNWQNGAPAPDMPVDNYRIEWTGKVLAPVSGTVTFEGEADDEMEIWVEGKSVLKATYGKRGRGKALKMEKGKWYDFRARYVENSGEAKAILYWESRDLPRQIVPPQNFRAFAGPAPKSIDGSREAALARYEVKGPDDAPRSGELTSSAGGSLVKIQGDVSSGLYELKIPEEHRSYFRRFLHDGSGEIPFTVKRDPAESTLRRLDEADFTFLSNFVTVVQPETLEEVLGILQGNQFGQELWKYLALGAFIFLLIEIALARWIAISRRTGEEIKIDFESREAPTTGFKEQLARVKGAKA
;
A
#
# COMPACT_ATOMS: atom_id res chain seq x y z
N ILE A 1 6.65 -17.93 -12.27
CA ILE A 1 5.74 -18.93 -11.65
C ILE A 1 6.41 -20.30 -11.70
N VAL A 2 6.62 -20.92 -10.55
CA VAL A 2 7.15 -22.28 -10.41
C VAL A 2 5.99 -23.26 -10.33
N ASP A 3 5.90 -24.16 -11.30
CA ASP A 3 4.82 -25.14 -11.42
C ASP A 3 5.22 -26.45 -10.72
N GLY A 4 4.54 -26.80 -9.64
CA GLY A 4 4.72 -28.08 -8.94
C GLY A 4 4.01 -29.27 -9.60
N ARG A 5 3.17 -29.03 -10.61
CA ARG A 5 2.48 -30.07 -11.39
C ARG A 5 2.73 -29.94 -12.91
N PRO A 6 4.00 -29.90 -13.36
CA PRO A 6 4.32 -29.61 -14.76
C PRO A 6 3.92 -30.74 -15.73
N SER A 7 3.76 -31.98 -15.25
CA SER A 7 3.43 -33.15 -16.06
C SER A 7 1.94 -33.34 -16.36
N GLY A 8 1.07 -32.45 -15.86
CA GLY A 8 -0.38 -32.52 -16.06
C GLY A 8 -0.84 -32.02 -17.42
N ARG A 9 -2.09 -32.34 -17.81
CA ARG A 9 -2.77 -31.63 -18.91
C ARG A 9 -2.86 -30.15 -18.56
N TYR A 10 -2.92 -29.29 -19.58
CA TYR A 10 -2.87 -27.83 -19.43
C TYR A 10 -3.73 -27.28 -18.26
N LEU A 11 -5.04 -27.53 -18.25
CA LEU A 11 -5.97 -27.06 -17.20
C LEU A 11 -5.81 -27.73 -15.82
N THR A 12 -4.91 -28.71 -15.71
CA THR A 12 -4.60 -29.42 -14.45
C THR A 12 -3.25 -29.04 -13.84
N ARG A 13 -2.47 -28.22 -14.55
CA ARG A 13 -1.21 -27.67 -14.03
C ARG A 13 -1.50 -26.56 -13.02
N ALA A 14 -0.68 -26.45 -11.99
CA ALA A 14 -0.88 -25.47 -10.92
C ALA A 14 -0.63 -24.03 -11.39
N ALA A 15 0.27 -23.86 -12.37
CA ALA A 15 0.64 -22.56 -12.90
C ALA A 15 -0.33 -21.98 -13.95
N THR A 16 -1.25 -22.79 -14.50
CA THR A 16 -2.06 -22.40 -15.67
C THR A 16 -2.98 -21.22 -15.40
N PHE A 17 -3.85 -21.32 -14.40
CA PHE A 17 -4.79 -20.24 -14.05
C PHE A 17 -4.08 -18.95 -13.63
N PRO A 18 -3.04 -18.97 -12.76
CA PRO A 18 -2.35 -17.73 -12.41
C PRO A 18 -1.59 -17.12 -13.59
N ALA A 19 -0.99 -17.92 -14.49
CA ALA A 19 -0.35 -17.40 -15.69
C ALA A 19 -1.37 -16.73 -16.63
N LEU A 20 -2.49 -17.38 -16.89
CA LEU A 20 -3.55 -16.86 -17.76
C LEU A 20 -4.18 -15.58 -17.20
N ALA A 21 -4.34 -15.49 -15.88
CA ALA A 21 -4.85 -14.29 -15.24
C ALA A 21 -3.87 -13.11 -15.37
N LEU A 22 -2.57 -13.34 -15.18
CA LEU A 22 -1.58 -12.26 -15.25
C LEU A 22 -1.30 -11.77 -16.68
N ALA A 23 -1.27 -12.69 -17.64
CA ALA A 23 -1.10 -12.37 -19.05
C ALA A 23 -1.88 -13.38 -19.90
N PRO A 24 -3.08 -13.03 -20.39
CA PRO A 24 -3.85 -13.89 -21.27
C PRO A 24 -3.27 -13.86 -22.70
N SER A 25 -2.19 -14.62 -22.95
CA SER A 25 -1.54 -14.71 -24.27
C SER A 25 -1.35 -16.14 -24.75
N SER A 26 -1.26 -16.33 -26.07
CA SER A 26 -0.85 -17.60 -26.70
C SER A 26 0.54 -18.06 -26.25
N LEU A 27 1.46 -17.13 -26.02
CA LEU A 27 2.83 -17.41 -25.55
C LEU A 27 2.85 -17.95 -24.11
N THR A 28 1.97 -17.45 -23.25
CA THR A 28 1.75 -18.01 -21.90
C THR A 28 1.01 -19.35 -21.92
N LEU A 29 0.23 -19.62 -22.98
CA LEU A 29 -0.46 -20.89 -23.18
C LEU A 29 0.48 -21.98 -23.72
N ASP A 30 1.48 -21.62 -24.55
CA ASP A 30 2.45 -22.53 -25.15
C ASP A 30 3.90 -21.98 -25.07
N PRO A 31 4.73 -22.51 -24.15
CA PRO A 31 6.10 -22.05 -23.94
C PRO A 31 7.06 -22.42 -25.09
N THR A 32 6.61 -23.20 -26.08
CA THR A 32 7.41 -23.51 -27.28
C THR A 32 7.32 -22.42 -28.35
N LEU A 33 6.33 -21.53 -28.26
CA LEU A 33 6.16 -20.40 -29.16
C LEU A 33 7.16 -19.28 -28.81
N LYS A 34 7.74 -18.65 -29.83
CA LYS A 34 8.59 -17.46 -29.68
C LYS A 34 7.86 -16.24 -30.24
N PRO A 35 7.94 -15.06 -29.59
CA PRO A 35 7.40 -13.82 -30.14
C PRO A 35 8.14 -13.45 -31.43
N ASN A 36 7.44 -12.82 -32.38
CA ASN A 36 8.08 -12.22 -33.55
C ASN A 36 8.94 -11.02 -33.14
N ALA A 37 10.09 -10.82 -33.80
CA ALA A 37 10.95 -9.68 -33.53
C ALA A 37 10.21 -8.36 -33.82
N ALA A 38 10.44 -7.33 -32.99
CA ALA A 38 9.80 -6.02 -33.11
C ALA A 38 10.07 -5.31 -34.46
N ASP A 39 11.06 -5.78 -35.23
CA ASP A 39 11.42 -5.26 -36.56
C ASP A 39 10.72 -5.98 -37.72
N ALA A 40 9.80 -6.92 -37.44
CA ALA A 40 8.94 -7.50 -38.48
C ALA A 40 7.96 -6.44 -38.97
N GLY A 41 8.32 -5.80 -40.09
CA GLY A 41 7.75 -4.53 -40.56
C GLY A 41 6.23 -4.44 -40.62
N GLU A 42 5.75 -3.20 -40.51
CA GLU A 42 4.36 -2.72 -40.46
C GLU A 42 3.47 -3.05 -41.69
N GLU A 43 3.85 -4.01 -42.54
CA GLU A 43 3.18 -4.28 -43.83
C GLU A 43 2.28 -5.54 -43.86
N TYR A 44 1.66 -5.97 -42.76
CA TYR A 44 0.63 -7.03 -42.81
C TYR A 44 -0.30 -6.92 -41.60
N SER A 45 -1.63 -6.88 -41.64
CA SER A 45 -2.63 -6.72 -42.69
C SER A 45 -3.97 -6.44 -42.01
N ASP A 46 -4.71 -5.40 -42.41
CA ASP A 46 -6.08 -5.09 -41.98
C ASP A 46 -7.15 -5.99 -42.65
N ASN A 47 -6.76 -7.13 -43.23
CA ASN A 47 -7.66 -8.02 -43.94
C ASN A 47 -8.04 -9.23 -43.09
N TYR A 48 -9.01 -9.02 -42.20
CA TYR A 48 -9.67 -10.05 -41.41
C TYR A 48 -10.59 -10.89 -42.30
N GLN A 49 -10.03 -11.91 -42.97
CA GLN A 49 -10.79 -13.02 -43.57
C GLN A 49 -10.19 -14.37 -43.14
N GLY A 50 -10.63 -14.84 -41.97
CA GLY A 50 -11.19 -16.17 -41.86
C GLY A 50 -10.30 -17.38 -41.56
N GLU A 51 -9.05 -17.52 -42.01
CA GLU A 51 -8.40 -18.86 -41.91
C GLU A 51 -6.95 -18.98 -41.43
N ASP A 52 -6.18 -17.92 -41.16
CA ASP A 52 -4.82 -18.06 -40.58
C ASP A 52 -4.52 -16.99 -39.51
N TYR A 53 -5.12 -17.14 -38.32
CA TYR A 53 -4.73 -16.34 -37.16
C TYR A 53 -3.42 -16.90 -36.56
N ASP A 54 -2.32 -16.17 -36.74
CA ASP A 54 -1.04 -16.42 -36.07
C ASP A 54 -0.96 -15.55 -34.79
N PRO A 55 -1.14 -16.15 -33.60
CA PRO A 55 -1.23 -15.40 -32.36
C PRO A 55 0.12 -14.87 -31.86
N THR A 56 1.21 -15.06 -32.62
CA THR A 56 2.55 -14.49 -32.32
C THR A 56 2.81 -13.16 -33.04
N ARG A 57 1.90 -12.71 -33.91
CA ARG A 57 2.06 -11.52 -34.77
C ARG A 57 1.65 -10.20 -34.13
N ASP A 58 0.89 -10.25 -33.05
CA ASP A 58 0.49 -9.05 -32.30
C ASP A 58 1.25 -9.05 -30.97
N PRO A 59 2.32 -8.24 -30.82
CA PRO A 59 3.05 -8.15 -29.55
C PRO A 59 2.18 -7.39 -28.54
N ILE A 60 1.18 -8.08 -27.97
CA ILE A 60 0.41 -7.56 -26.84
C ILE A 60 1.38 -7.50 -25.66
N ARG A 61 1.84 -6.29 -25.32
CA ARG A 61 2.62 -6.06 -24.11
C ARG A 61 1.68 -6.05 -22.93
N PHE A 62 1.81 -7.05 -22.06
CA PHE A 62 1.11 -7.09 -20.78
C PHE A 62 1.93 -6.32 -19.73
N LEU A 63 1.25 -5.75 -18.73
CA LEU A 63 1.92 -5.10 -17.59
C LEU A 63 2.76 -6.09 -16.77
N VAL A 64 2.38 -7.37 -16.79
CA VAL A 64 3.09 -8.47 -16.13
C VAL A 64 3.40 -9.51 -17.19
N GLU A 65 4.66 -9.95 -17.26
CA GLU A 65 5.10 -11.00 -18.19
C GLU A 65 5.47 -12.27 -17.38
N PRO A 66 4.54 -13.22 -17.19
CA PRO A 66 4.80 -14.39 -16.36
C PRO A 66 5.64 -15.43 -17.11
N GLN A 67 6.82 -15.74 -16.58
CA GLN A 67 7.58 -16.92 -16.99
C GLN A 67 7.16 -18.15 -16.17
N ILE A 68 6.81 -19.26 -16.84
CA ILE A 68 6.48 -20.53 -16.17
C ILE A 68 7.68 -21.47 -16.25
N VAL A 69 8.09 -22.01 -15.10
CA VAL A 69 9.20 -22.96 -14.99
C VAL A 69 8.73 -24.15 -14.16
N GLY A 70 9.03 -25.38 -14.59
CA GLY A 70 8.71 -26.56 -13.79
C GLY A 70 9.54 -26.61 -12.52
N ALA A 71 8.98 -27.06 -11.40
CA ALA A 71 9.73 -27.20 -10.15
C ALA A 71 11.09 -27.96 -10.28
N PRO A 72 11.22 -29.02 -11.11
CA PRO A 72 12.51 -29.68 -11.34
C PRO A 72 13.53 -28.83 -12.12
N GLU A 73 13.07 -27.90 -12.94
CA GLU A 73 13.90 -27.03 -13.78
C GLU A 73 14.37 -25.78 -13.02
N LEU A 74 13.86 -25.54 -11.81
CA LEU A 74 14.23 -24.36 -11.02
C LEU A 74 15.75 -24.28 -10.75
N ILE A 75 16.43 -25.41 -10.70
CA ILE A 75 17.89 -25.49 -10.51
C ILE A 75 18.70 -24.91 -11.69
N THR A 76 18.08 -24.72 -12.87
CA THR A 76 18.75 -24.11 -14.02
C THR A 76 18.79 -22.59 -13.94
N ILE A 77 18.07 -21.99 -12.98
CA ILE A 77 18.05 -20.55 -12.74
C ILE A 77 19.14 -20.24 -11.70
N PRO A 78 20.21 -19.52 -12.07
CA PRO A 78 21.33 -19.25 -11.15
C PRO A 78 20.96 -18.26 -10.05
N ASP A 79 20.13 -17.26 -10.39
CA ASP A 79 19.62 -16.26 -9.46
C ASP A 79 18.25 -15.74 -9.92
N PHE A 80 17.51 -15.11 -9.01
CA PHE A 80 16.18 -14.56 -9.27
C PHE A 80 16.18 -13.04 -9.49
N SER A 81 17.34 -12.42 -9.77
CA SER A 81 17.48 -10.96 -9.82
C SER A 81 16.72 -10.29 -10.97
N SER A 82 16.35 -11.05 -12.00
CA SER A 82 15.56 -10.57 -13.14
C SER A 82 14.05 -10.58 -12.89
N TYR A 83 13.59 -11.02 -11.71
CA TYR A 83 12.16 -11.15 -11.41
C TYR A 83 11.77 -10.26 -10.23
N ASP A 84 10.63 -9.58 -10.30
CA ASP A 84 10.10 -8.83 -9.16
C ASP A 84 9.33 -9.74 -8.19
N THR A 85 8.70 -10.80 -8.70
CA THR A 85 7.90 -11.73 -7.90
C THR A 85 8.07 -13.19 -8.35
N VAL A 86 8.20 -14.08 -7.38
CA VAL A 86 8.19 -15.54 -7.58
C VAL A 86 6.92 -16.12 -6.95
N ILE A 87 6.21 -16.97 -7.70
CA ILE A 87 5.03 -17.70 -7.23
C ILE A 87 5.35 -19.19 -7.20
N LEU A 88 5.28 -19.84 -6.04
CA LEU A 88 5.36 -21.30 -5.90
C LEU A 88 3.94 -21.88 -5.91
N ALA A 89 3.54 -22.45 -7.05
CA ALA A 89 2.20 -23.02 -7.24
C ALA A 89 2.25 -24.55 -7.06
N ASP A 90 1.69 -25.04 -5.95
CA ASP A 90 1.66 -26.46 -5.55
C ASP A 90 3.04 -27.16 -5.61
N VAL A 91 4.10 -26.44 -5.26
CA VAL A 91 5.47 -26.97 -5.28
C VAL A 91 5.65 -27.93 -4.11
N PRO A 92 6.06 -29.20 -4.32
CA PRO A 92 6.18 -30.17 -3.24
C PRO A 92 7.25 -29.80 -2.21
N ARG A 93 8.44 -29.51 -2.71
CA ARG A 93 9.64 -29.09 -1.98
C ARG A 93 10.63 -28.47 -2.96
N LEU A 94 11.62 -27.78 -2.45
CA LEU A 94 12.73 -27.24 -3.24
C LEU A 94 14.05 -27.92 -2.88
N ALA A 95 15.01 -27.87 -3.81
CA ALA A 95 16.41 -28.17 -3.50
C ALA A 95 16.96 -27.08 -2.56
N SER A 96 17.88 -27.44 -1.66
CA SER A 96 18.43 -26.52 -0.67
C SER A 96 19.10 -25.29 -1.30
N GLU A 97 19.73 -25.45 -2.46
CA GLU A 97 20.33 -24.34 -3.22
C GLU A 97 19.27 -23.33 -3.69
N SER A 98 18.24 -23.79 -4.41
CA SER A 98 17.14 -22.92 -4.85
C SER A 98 16.37 -22.30 -3.68
N ALA A 99 16.23 -23.02 -2.57
CA ALA A 99 15.60 -22.51 -1.36
C ALA A 99 16.43 -21.37 -0.71
N ASN A 100 17.76 -21.50 -0.69
CA ASN A 100 18.65 -20.44 -0.21
C ASN A 100 18.66 -19.23 -1.15
N GLU A 101 18.65 -19.46 -2.46
CA GLU A 101 18.56 -18.36 -3.44
C GLU A 101 17.23 -17.60 -3.34
N LEU A 102 16.12 -18.28 -3.07
CA LEU A 102 14.84 -17.60 -2.81
C LEU A 102 14.85 -16.82 -1.48
N ILE A 103 15.55 -17.29 -0.45
CA ILE A 103 15.75 -16.49 0.77
C ILE A 103 16.50 -15.20 0.41
N GLN A 104 17.64 -15.30 -0.29
CA GLN A 104 18.42 -14.12 -0.67
C GLN A 104 17.62 -13.16 -1.56
N PHE A 105 16.84 -13.70 -2.49
CA PHE A 105 15.96 -12.94 -3.36
C PHE A 105 14.96 -12.10 -2.54
N VAL A 106 14.27 -12.72 -1.59
CA VAL A 106 13.32 -12.02 -0.72
C VAL A 106 14.03 -11.04 0.19
N GLU A 107 15.14 -11.41 0.83
CA GLU A 107 15.90 -10.49 1.69
C GLU A 107 16.35 -9.22 0.94
N LYS A 108 16.65 -9.34 -0.36
CA LYS A 108 17.05 -8.22 -1.25
C LYS A 108 15.89 -7.34 -1.72
N GLY A 109 14.63 -7.73 -1.50
CA GLY A 109 13.45 -6.94 -1.90
C GLY A 109 12.41 -7.69 -2.73
N GLY A 110 12.68 -8.94 -3.11
CA GLY A 110 11.76 -9.73 -3.93
C GLY A 110 10.48 -10.14 -3.21
N GLY A 111 9.40 -10.29 -3.97
CA GLY A 111 8.14 -10.86 -3.49
C GLY A 111 8.06 -12.37 -3.70
N LEU A 112 7.68 -13.10 -2.66
CA LEU A 112 7.42 -14.54 -2.74
C LEU A 112 5.97 -14.86 -2.36
N LEU A 113 5.23 -15.46 -3.29
CA LEU A 113 3.91 -16.04 -3.05
C LEU A 113 4.02 -17.56 -2.98
N ILE A 114 3.48 -18.16 -1.92
CA ILE A 114 3.39 -19.62 -1.76
C ILE A 114 1.92 -20.03 -1.72
N THR A 115 1.52 -20.89 -2.66
CA THR A 115 0.16 -21.44 -2.74
C THR A 115 0.24 -22.97 -2.73
N PRO A 116 0.22 -23.60 -1.54
CA PRO A 116 0.35 -25.05 -1.43
C PRO A 116 -0.90 -25.73 -1.97
N GLY A 117 -0.71 -26.82 -2.71
CA GLY A 117 -1.78 -27.74 -3.08
C GLY A 117 -1.52 -29.12 -2.47
N HIS A 118 -2.09 -30.16 -3.07
CA HIS A 118 -2.02 -31.52 -2.53
C HIS A 118 -0.62 -32.14 -2.56
N LYS A 119 0.33 -31.58 -3.32
CA LYS A 119 1.70 -32.13 -3.37
C LYS A 119 2.65 -31.42 -2.42
N ALA A 120 2.28 -30.26 -1.88
CA ALA A 120 3.10 -29.53 -0.92
C ALA A 120 3.44 -30.42 0.29
N LEU A 121 4.71 -30.43 0.70
CA LEU A 121 5.17 -31.20 1.86
C LEU A 121 5.36 -30.25 3.05
N PRO A 122 4.51 -30.32 4.09
CA PRO A 122 4.58 -29.43 5.26
C PRO A 122 5.93 -29.45 5.95
N GLU A 123 6.56 -30.63 6.04
CA GLU A 123 7.88 -30.80 6.65
C GLU A 123 8.92 -29.84 6.04
N PHE A 124 8.99 -29.75 4.71
CA PHE A 124 9.93 -28.85 4.03
C PHE A 124 9.66 -27.37 4.36
N TYR A 125 8.42 -26.93 4.20
CA TYR A 125 8.07 -25.52 4.40
C TYR A 125 8.15 -25.11 5.87
N ASN A 126 7.73 -25.99 6.77
CA ASN A 126 7.79 -25.79 8.21
C ASN A 126 9.22 -25.82 8.73
N ASP A 127 10.18 -26.44 8.03
CA ASP A 127 11.61 -26.48 8.38
C ASP A 127 12.48 -25.49 7.58
N TRP A 128 11.90 -24.72 6.66
CA TRP A 128 12.65 -23.70 5.93
C TRP A 128 13.01 -22.54 6.85
N ARG A 129 14.32 -22.26 7.00
CA ARG A 129 14.87 -21.29 7.96
C ARG A 129 15.76 -20.25 7.30
N LEU A 130 15.76 -19.06 7.90
CA LEU A 130 16.75 -18.01 7.66
C LEU A 130 18.11 -18.36 8.31
N ALA A 131 19.15 -17.62 7.95
CA ALA A 131 20.49 -17.81 8.49
C ALA A 131 20.57 -17.60 10.03
N ASP A 132 19.67 -16.81 10.60
CA ASP A 132 19.55 -16.57 12.05
C ASP A 132 18.75 -17.66 12.79
N GLY A 133 18.24 -18.68 12.06
CA GLY A 133 17.47 -19.78 12.61
C GLY A 133 15.97 -19.49 12.80
N GLN A 134 15.46 -18.31 12.41
CA GLN A 134 14.02 -18.06 12.41
C GLN A 134 13.33 -18.81 11.26
N PRO A 135 12.03 -19.18 11.40
CA PRO A 135 11.23 -19.68 10.28
C PRO A 135 11.28 -18.69 9.11
N PHE A 136 11.31 -19.17 7.87
CA PHE A 136 11.25 -18.29 6.71
C PHE A 136 9.81 -17.82 6.43
N LEU A 137 8.84 -18.74 6.51
CA LEU A 137 7.43 -18.46 6.26
C LEU A 137 6.78 -17.65 7.41
N PRO A 138 5.71 -16.89 7.12
CA PRO A 138 4.86 -16.26 8.14
C PRO A 138 4.12 -17.26 9.04
N VAL A 139 3.91 -18.48 8.55
CA VAL A 139 3.04 -19.49 9.15
C VAL A 139 3.67 -20.87 9.10
N LYS A 140 3.16 -21.77 9.94
CA LYS A 140 3.32 -23.21 9.81
C LYS A 140 2.07 -23.80 9.16
N PHE A 141 2.28 -24.78 8.30
CA PHE A 141 1.22 -25.61 7.76
C PHE A 141 0.83 -26.70 8.75
N GLY A 142 -0.46 -26.79 9.04
CA GLY A 142 -1.07 -27.96 9.68
C GLY A 142 -1.38 -29.06 8.67
N ASP A 143 -2.19 -30.04 9.07
CA ASP A 143 -2.68 -31.09 8.18
C ASP A 143 -3.78 -30.55 7.26
N SER A 144 -3.70 -30.85 5.95
CA SER A 144 -4.70 -30.40 4.97
C SER A 144 -6.10 -30.90 5.33
N VAL A 145 -7.09 -30.02 5.26
CA VAL A 145 -8.49 -30.33 5.57
C VAL A 145 -9.27 -30.51 4.28
N GLU A 146 -10.10 -31.55 4.21
CA GLU A 146 -11.07 -31.77 3.13
C GLU A 146 -12.51 -31.70 3.68
N VAL A 147 -13.39 -30.99 2.97
CA VAL A 147 -14.79 -30.86 3.35
C VAL A 147 -15.56 -32.11 2.94
N ALA A 148 -16.15 -32.82 3.92
CA ALA A 148 -17.09 -33.90 3.63
C ALA A 148 -18.39 -33.35 3.02
N GLN A 149 -19.04 -34.12 2.13
CA GLN A 149 -20.12 -33.66 1.23
C GLN A 149 -21.37 -33.05 1.92
N ASP A 150 -21.52 -33.20 3.24
CA ASP A 150 -22.71 -32.78 4.01
C ASP A 150 -22.46 -31.58 4.95
N HIS A 151 -21.30 -30.90 4.86
CA HIS A 151 -20.93 -29.80 5.77
C HIS A 151 -21.28 -28.40 5.23
N GLU A 152 -21.27 -27.41 6.14
CA GLU A 152 -21.39 -25.98 5.82
C GLU A 152 -20.35 -25.55 4.78
N THR A 153 -20.78 -24.69 3.85
CA THR A 153 -19.91 -24.10 2.82
C THR A 153 -18.79 -23.30 3.49
N ILE A 154 -17.55 -23.60 3.14
CA ILE A 154 -16.37 -22.91 3.65
C ILE A 154 -16.04 -21.75 2.70
N THR A 155 -16.16 -20.52 3.20
CA THR A 155 -16.01 -19.30 2.41
C THR A 155 -15.06 -18.30 3.08
N PRO A 156 -14.47 -17.34 2.33
CA PRO A 156 -13.76 -16.23 2.95
C PRO A 156 -14.69 -15.40 3.84
N SER A 157 -14.18 -14.96 4.99
CA SER A 157 -14.87 -14.00 5.84
C SER A 157 -14.62 -12.58 5.33
N ALA A 158 -15.63 -11.98 4.69
CA ALA A 158 -15.53 -10.68 4.06
C ALA A 158 -15.08 -9.54 5.00
N GLN A 159 -15.36 -9.66 6.31
CA GLN A 159 -14.96 -8.66 7.32
C GLN A 159 -13.48 -8.74 7.71
N THR A 160 -12.78 -9.80 7.29
CA THR A 160 -11.38 -10.07 7.66
C THR A 160 -10.39 -9.78 6.53
N LEU A 161 -10.90 -9.28 5.40
CA LEU A 161 -10.11 -8.96 4.21
C LEU A 161 -9.36 -7.64 4.41
N THR A 162 -8.19 -7.71 5.05
CA THR A 162 -7.37 -6.55 5.43
C THR A 162 -6.12 -6.41 4.60
N HIS A 163 -5.73 -7.44 3.84
CA HIS A 163 -4.56 -7.35 2.94
C HIS A 163 -4.81 -6.33 1.82
N PRO A 164 -3.80 -5.55 1.38
CA PRO A 164 -3.91 -4.65 0.22
C PRO A 164 -4.44 -5.33 -1.04
N ALA A 165 -4.04 -6.59 -1.27
CA ALA A 165 -4.55 -7.43 -2.36
C ALA A 165 -6.09 -7.59 -2.39
N PHE A 166 -6.78 -7.36 -1.26
CA PHE A 166 -8.23 -7.42 -1.17
C PHE A 166 -8.93 -6.06 -1.30
N GLU A 167 -8.22 -4.95 -1.42
CA GLU A 167 -8.83 -3.61 -1.44
C GLU A 167 -9.90 -3.49 -2.54
N LYS A 168 -9.58 -3.96 -3.75
CA LYS A 168 -10.50 -3.96 -4.89
C LYS A 168 -11.59 -5.05 -4.81
N VAL A 169 -11.48 -6.00 -3.87
CA VAL A 169 -12.39 -7.16 -3.76
C VAL A 169 -13.11 -7.31 -2.41
N SER A 170 -12.87 -6.43 -1.44
CA SER A 170 -13.45 -6.50 -0.08
C SER A 170 -14.92 -6.04 0.01
N GLY A 171 -15.42 -5.33 -1.01
CA GLY A 171 -16.79 -4.81 -1.02
C GLY A 171 -17.85 -5.90 -1.16
N GLN A 172 -18.60 -6.18 -0.09
CA GLN A 172 -19.64 -7.23 -0.03
C GLN A 172 -20.73 -7.14 -1.13
N ASN A 173 -20.97 -5.94 -1.68
CA ASN A 173 -21.95 -5.70 -2.76
C ASN A 173 -21.29 -5.42 -4.13
N ARG A 174 -19.95 -5.44 -4.20
CA ARG A 174 -19.20 -5.06 -5.41
C ARG A 174 -18.47 -6.24 -6.05
N THR A 175 -18.16 -7.29 -5.29
CA THR A 175 -17.46 -8.47 -5.81
C THR A 175 -18.04 -9.78 -5.29
N ASP A 176 -17.68 -10.87 -5.98
CA ASP A 176 -18.11 -12.23 -5.66
C ASP A 176 -17.06 -13.02 -4.85
N PHE A 177 -16.05 -12.36 -4.26
CA PHE A 177 -14.98 -13.03 -3.50
C PHE A 177 -15.50 -13.77 -2.26
N SER A 178 -16.51 -13.23 -1.57
CA SER A 178 -17.16 -13.91 -0.43
C SER A 178 -17.96 -15.15 -0.83
N THR A 179 -18.21 -15.36 -2.12
CA THR A 179 -18.93 -16.53 -2.67
C THR A 179 -17.99 -17.67 -3.05
N VAL A 180 -16.68 -17.48 -2.89
CA VAL A 180 -15.69 -18.54 -3.09
C VAL A 180 -15.98 -19.68 -2.12
N ASN A 181 -16.03 -20.89 -2.65
CA ASN A 181 -16.22 -22.11 -1.87
C ASN A 181 -14.93 -22.94 -1.90
N PHE A 182 -14.40 -23.26 -0.73
CA PHE A 182 -13.23 -24.12 -0.55
C PHE A 182 -13.69 -25.56 -0.25
N ALA A 183 -13.32 -26.49 -1.11
CA ALA A 183 -13.50 -27.93 -0.89
C ALA A 183 -12.37 -28.51 -0.02
N SER A 184 -11.20 -27.88 -0.03
CA SER A 184 -10.09 -28.17 0.87
C SER A 184 -9.24 -26.91 1.09
N TRP A 185 -8.46 -26.90 2.17
CA TRP A 185 -7.45 -25.85 2.43
C TRP A 185 -6.34 -26.39 3.33
N TRP A 186 -5.26 -25.61 3.43
CA TRP A 186 -4.17 -25.82 4.38
C TRP A 186 -4.39 -24.92 5.61
N PRO A 187 -4.60 -25.48 6.81
CA PRO A 187 -4.62 -24.70 8.04
C PRO A 187 -3.28 -23.99 8.24
N LEU A 188 -3.36 -22.70 8.55
CA LEU A 188 -2.20 -21.84 8.75
C LEU A 188 -2.12 -21.40 10.22
N GLU A 189 -1.01 -21.73 10.88
CA GLU A 189 -0.74 -21.31 12.25
C GLU A 189 0.38 -20.28 12.27
N VAL A 190 0.15 -19.11 12.86
CA VAL A 190 1.20 -18.10 13.07
C VAL A 190 2.00 -18.49 14.31
N PRO A 191 3.31 -18.78 14.20
CA PRO A 191 4.13 -19.10 15.37
C PRO A 191 4.19 -17.92 16.35
N ASP A 192 4.19 -18.19 17.66
CA ASP A 192 4.26 -17.15 18.71
C ASP A 192 5.42 -16.16 18.51
N ALA A 193 6.58 -16.67 18.07
CA ALA A 193 7.76 -15.86 17.80
C ALA A 193 7.58 -14.83 16.66
N LEU A 194 6.57 -15.03 15.80
CA LEU A 194 6.33 -14.23 14.60
C LEU A 194 5.05 -13.37 14.67
N LEU A 195 4.33 -13.37 15.80
CA LEU A 195 3.08 -12.62 15.96
C LEU A 195 3.21 -11.12 15.66
N ALA A 196 4.33 -10.51 16.02
CA ALA A 196 4.60 -9.09 15.76
C ALA A 196 5.06 -8.80 14.32
N GLN A 197 5.49 -9.83 13.58
CA GLN A 197 6.07 -9.70 12.23
C GLN A 197 5.14 -10.20 11.12
N THR A 198 4.03 -10.85 11.50
CA THR A 198 3.10 -11.50 10.59
C THR A 198 1.75 -10.82 10.64
N ALA A 199 1.26 -10.38 9.47
CA ALA A 199 -0.09 -9.88 9.30
C ALA A 199 -0.98 -10.98 8.71
N VAL A 200 -2.10 -11.29 9.37
CA VAL A 200 -3.15 -12.14 8.78
C VAL A 200 -4.07 -11.25 7.95
N GLY A 201 -4.05 -11.45 6.64
CA GLY A 201 -4.72 -10.60 5.66
C GLY A 201 -6.10 -11.07 5.20
N ALA A 202 -6.44 -12.34 5.48
CA ALA A 202 -7.77 -12.90 5.28
C ALA A 202 -7.96 -14.14 6.16
N ARG A 203 -9.22 -14.42 6.51
CA ARG A 203 -9.65 -15.63 7.23
C ARG A 203 -10.82 -16.31 6.53
N LEU A 204 -10.99 -17.59 6.79
CA LEU A 204 -12.21 -18.33 6.47
C LEU A 204 -13.34 -17.96 7.45
N ASN A 205 -14.58 -18.32 7.11
CA ASN A 205 -15.74 -18.22 7.99
C ASN A 205 -15.60 -19.08 9.27
N THR A 206 -14.71 -20.08 9.26
CA THR A 206 -14.30 -20.86 10.44
C THR A 206 -13.40 -20.06 11.41
N GLY A 207 -12.85 -18.94 10.96
CA GLY A 207 -11.89 -18.10 11.70
C GLY A 207 -10.43 -18.43 11.43
N GLU A 208 -10.13 -19.53 10.74
CA GLU A 208 -8.76 -19.92 10.39
C GLU A 208 -8.13 -18.92 9.40
N PRO A 209 -6.82 -18.62 9.51
CA PRO A 209 -6.14 -17.78 8.53
C PRO A 209 -6.13 -18.42 7.13
N LEU A 210 -6.52 -17.63 6.14
CA LEU A 210 -6.48 -17.99 4.72
C LEU A 210 -5.28 -17.36 4.01
N LEU A 211 -4.89 -16.15 4.41
CA LEU A 211 -3.75 -15.44 3.87
C LEU A 211 -2.93 -14.83 5.01
N ALA A 212 -1.62 -15.04 4.98
CA ALA A 212 -0.69 -14.46 5.94
C ALA A 212 0.54 -13.90 5.23
N THR A 213 1.02 -12.77 5.73
CA THR A 213 2.07 -11.97 5.11
C THR A 213 3.14 -11.63 6.15
N ARG A 214 4.41 -11.77 5.79
CA ARG A 214 5.54 -11.35 6.62
C ARG A 214 6.60 -10.64 5.80
N ARG A 215 7.21 -9.61 6.38
CA ARG A 215 8.40 -8.97 5.82
C ARG A 215 9.65 -9.75 6.21
N VAL A 216 10.52 -9.99 5.23
CA VAL A 216 11.80 -10.67 5.41
C VAL A 216 12.86 -9.86 4.66
N GLY A 217 13.83 -9.31 5.38
CA GLY A 217 14.70 -8.27 4.83
C GLY A 217 13.88 -7.11 4.26
N ASN A 218 14.14 -6.75 3.00
CA ASN A 218 13.39 -5.71 2.29
C ASN A 218 12.20 -6.25 1.48
N GLY A 219 12.07 -7.57 1.36
CA GLY A 219 11.00 -8.21 0.60
C GLY A 219 9.86 -8.71 1.47
N ARG A 220 9.01 -9.53 0.87
CA ARG A 220 7.79 -10.02 1.50
C ARG A 220 7.49 -11.45 1.09
N VAL A 221 7.09 -12.24 2.08
CA VAL A 221 6.57 -13.60 1.87
C VAL A 221 5.08 -13.58 2.17
N VAL A 222 4.28 -13.98 1.20
CA VAL A 222 2.83 -14.19 1.35
C VAL A 222 2.54 -15.68 1.18
N VAL A 223 1.77 -16.22 2.11
CA VAL A 223 1.22 -17.58 2.05
C VAL A 223 -0.28 -17.48 1.91
N PHE A 224 -0.83 -18.07 0.85
CA PHE A 224 -2.26 -18.24 0.65
C PHE A 224 -2.59 -19.73 0.82
N GLY A 225 -3.40 -20.10 1.81
CA GLY A 225 -3.63 -21.48 2.28
C GLY A 225 -4.44 -22.38 1.34
N ALA A 226 -4.47 -22.09 0.04
CA ALA A 226 -5.15 -22.89 -0.98
C ALA A 226 -4.49 -22.71 -2.34
N THR A 227 -4.87 -23.52 -3.33
CA THR A 227 -4.38 -23.38 -4.71
C THR A 227 -5.01 -22.19 -5.43
N LEU A 228 -4.26 -21.62 -6.40
CA LEU A 228 -4.78 -20.64 -7.37
C LEU A 228 -5.43 -21.28 -8.59
N ASP A 229 -5.62 -22.60 -8.57
CA ASP A 229 -6.35 -23.38 -9.56
C ASP A 229 -7.61 -24.00 -8.92
N THR A 230 -8.35 -24.78 -9.71
CA THR A 230 -9.66 -25.32 -9.33
C THR A 230 -9.61 -26.57 -8.45
N SER A 231 -8.43 -27.01 -7.99
CA SER A 231 -8.32 -28.27 -7.22
C SER A 231 -8.85 -28.16 -5.80
N MET A 232 -8.61 -27.03 -5.12
CA MET A 232 -9.06 -26.82 -3.74
C MET A 232 -10.27 -25.89 -3.59
N SER A 233 -10.57 -25.06 -4.61
CA SER A 233 -11.68 -24.10 -4.55
C SER A 233 -12.24 -23.76 -5.92
N ASN A 234 -13.40 -23.09 -5.94
CA ASN A 234 -13.95 -22.50 -7.16
C ASN A 234 -13.42 -21.06 -7.44
N LEU A 235 -12.39 -20.59 -6.72
CA LEU A 235 -11.86 -19.23 -6.82
C LEU A 235 -11.58 -18.79 -8.27
N PRO A 236 -10.94 -19.58 -9.15
CA PRO A 236 -10.67 -19.17 -10.53
C PRO A 236 -11.91 -18.91 -11.39
N THR A 237 -13.10 -19.34 -10.93
CA THR A 237 -14.38 -19.11 -11.62
C THR A 237 -15.08 -17.82 -11.18
N ARG A 238 -14.51 -17.09 -10.21
CA ARG A 238 -15.07 -15.84 -9.67
C ARG A 238 -14.51 -14.64 -10.43
N GLN A 239 -15.31 -13.59 -10.57
CA GLN A 239 -14.89 -12.31 -11.15
C GLN A 239 -13.78 -11.66 -10.31
N ALA A 240 -13.81 -11.86 -8.99
CA ALA A 240 -12.81 -11.35 -8.08
C ALA A 240 -11.40 -11.97 -8.25
N TYR A 241 -11.26 -13.11 -8.94
CA TYR A 241 -9.98 -13.80 -9.08
C TYR A 241 -8.90 -12.94 -9.77
N LEU A 242 -9.27 -12.32 -10.89
CA LEU A 242 -8.35 -11.50 -11.68
C LEU A 242 -7.85 -10.28 -10.89
N PRO A 243 -8.70 -9.38 -10.37
CA PRO A 243 -8.23 -8.25 -9.58
C PRO A 243 -7.49 -8.71 -8.32
N PHE A 244 -7.93 -9.77 -7.63
CA PHE A 244 -7.20 -10.30 -6.48
C PHE A 244 -5.77 -10.70 -6.82
N LEU A 245 -5.57 -11.49 -7.88
CA LEU A 245 -4.24 -11.96 -8.25
C LEU A 245 -3.34 -10.82 -8.74
N HIS A 246 -3.88 -9.88 -9.51
CA HIS A 246 -3.13 -8.70 -9.95
C HIS A 246 -2.70 -7.84 -8.77
N GLU A 247 -3.60 -7.47 -7.86
CA GLU A 247 -3.24 -6.67 -6.70
C GLU A 247 -2.26 -7.40 -5.78
N LEU A 248 -2.38 -8.72 -5.65
CA LEU A 248 -1.42 -9.52 -4.89
C LEU A 248 -0.03 -9.54 -5.52
N VAL A 249 0.06 -9.67 -6.85
CA VAL A 249 1.34 -9.61 -7.57
C VAL A 249 1.91 -8.20 -7.56
N TYR A 250 1.10 -7.15 -7.66
CA TYR A 250 1.58 -5.77 -7.55
C TYR A 250 2.13 -5.46 -6.15
N ASP A 251 1.43 -5.90 -5.10
CA ASP A 251 1.91 -5.77 -3.71
C ASP A 251 3.22 -6.55 -3.46
N LEU A 252 3.44 -7.64 -4.18
CA LEU A 252 4.67 -8.45 -4.09
C LEU A 252 5.79 -7.99 -5.02
N ALA A 253 5.48 -7.37 -6.15
CA ALA A 253 6.46 -6.88 -7.12
C ALA A 253 7.13 -5.60 -6.64
N ASP A 254 6.43 -4.82 -5.84
CA ASP A 254 6.99 -3.70 -5.10
C ASP A 254 6.56 -3.80 -3.63
N PRO A 255 7.12 -4.73 -2.83
CA PRO A 255 6.78 -4.84 -1.42
C PRO A 255 7.28 -3.64 -0.60
N ALA A 256 8.14 -2.82 -1.23
CA ALA A 256 8.61 -1.52 -0.82
C ALA A 256 7.77 -0.36 -1.38
N ALA A 257 6.63 -0.63 -2.05
CA ALA A 257 5.76 0.33 -2.73
C ALA A 257 5.70 1.62 -1.92
N TYR A 258 6.32 2.63 -2.50
CA TYR A 258 6.49 3.92 -1.85
C TYR A 258 5.10 4.45 -1.57
N ASP A 259 4.82 4.75 -0.31
CA ASP A 259 3.56 5.40 0.03
C ASP A 259 3.64 6.83 -0.49
N LEU A 260 3.21 7.02 -1.74
CA LEU A 260 3.03 8.31 -2.35
C LEU A 260 1.71 8.94 -1.91
N ASN A 261 0.93 8.31 -1.02
CA ASN A 261 -0.30 8.86 -0.47
C ASN A 261 -0.16 9.03 1.04
N LEU A 262 0.56 10.07 1.44
CA LEU A 262 0.90 10.34 2.83
C LEU A 262 -0.34 10.69 3.65
N ASP A 263 -0.43 10.11 4.85
CA ASP A 263 -1.43 10.54 5.82
C ASP A 263 -1.07 11.91 6.41
N PRO A 264 -2.06 12.75 6.74
CA PRO A 264 -1.81 14.09 7.28
C PRO A 264 -1.11 14.00 8.65
N GLY A 265 -0.16 14.91 8.88
CA GLY A 265 0.59 14.96 10.13
C GLY A 265 1.49 16.18 10.24
N TRP A 266 2.01 16.43 11.45
CA TRP A 266 2.94 17.54 11.71
C TRP A 266 4.29 17.38 11.00
N ASP A 267 4.72 16.13 10.79
CA ASP A 267 5.94 15.77 10.08
C ASP A 267 5.57 14.81 8.95
N LEU A 268 5.64 15.28 7.71
CA LEU A 268 5.41 14.43 6.54
C LEU A 268 6.73 13.85 6.05
N THR A 269 6.74 12.53 5.90
CA THR A 269 7.93 11.81 5.47
C THR A 269 7.55 10.93 4.28
N LEU A 270 8.14 11.23 3.13
CA LEU A 270 8.06 10.39 1.95
C LEU A 270 9.13 9.31 2.05
N SER A 271 8.73 8.05 2.14
CA SER A 271 9.67 6.93 2.12
C SER A 271 10.04 6.57 0.69
N LEU A 272 11.33 6.65 0.38
CA LEU A 272 11.95 6.28 -0.88
C LEU A 272 12.87 5.05 -0.64
N SER A 273 12.25 3.91 -0.34
CA SER A 273 12.93 2.62 -0.15
C SER A 273 13.24 1.92 -1.47
N SER A 274 14.41 2.14 -2.08
CA SER A 274 14.75 1.46 -3.35
C SER A 274 14.81 -0.06 -3.16
N GLY A 275 13.87 -0.78 -3.78
CA GLY A 275 13.95 -2.24 -3.91
C GLY A 275 15.27 -2.61 -4.59
N HIS A 276 16.08 -3.47 -3.95
CA HIS A 276 17.44 -3.84 -4.35
C HIS A 276 18.50 -2.72 -4.22
N HIS A 277 19.21 -2.74 -3.09
CA HIS A 277 20.52 -2.11 -2.81
C HIS A 277 20.58 -0.59 -2.55
N VAL A 278 21.36 -0.27 -1.51
CA VAL A 278 21.95 1.00 -1.06
C VAL A 278 20.98 2.20 -1.01
N PRO A 279 20.71 2.78 0.17
CA PRO A 279 19.94 4.02 0.27
C PRO A 279 20.43 5.06 -0.73
N ILE A 280 19.50 5.80 -1.33
CA ILE A 280 19.77 6.82 -2.35
C ILE A 280 20.88 7.75 -1.87
N GLY A 281 21.97 7.79 -2.64
CA GLY A 281 23.11 8.66 -2.38
C GLY A 281 24.14 8.12 -1.39
N GLU A 282 24.00 6.91 -0.84
CA GLU A 282 25.09 6.22 -0.13
C GLU A 282 26.08 5.53 -1.08
N GLY A 283 27.29 5.25 -0.60
CA GLY A 283 28.34 4.59 -1.38
C GLY A 283 29.02 5.52 -2.39
N LEU A 284 29.61 4.96 -3.44
CA LEU A 284 30.27 5.68 -4.53
C LEU A 284 29.67 5.24 -5.86
N ARG A 285 29.49 6.19 -6.78
CA ARG A 285 29.12 5.86 -8.16
C ARG A 285 30.34 5.30 -8.87
N GLY A 286 30.33 3.99 -9.15
CA GLY A 286 31.35 3.26 -9.89
C GLY A 286 30.95 3.11 -11.36
N GLU A 287 31.75 3.70 -12.24
CA GLU A 287 31.65 3.53 -13.69
C GLU A 287 32.77 2.58 -14.14
N TYR A 288 32.39 1.44 -14.73
CA TYR A 288 33.29 0.37 -15.12
C TYR A 288 33.44 0.35 -16.63
N PHE A 289 34.66 0.58 -17.12
CA PHE A 289 34.99 0.82 -18.51
C PHE A 289 35.69 -0.37 -19.15
N VAL A 290 35.25 -0.69 -20.37
CA VAL A 290 36.00 -1.50 -21.34
C VAL A 290 36.26 -0.61 -22.54
N GLY A 291 37.50 -0.20 -22.74
CA GLY A 291 37.85 0.85 -23.70
C GLY A 291 37.43 2.26 -23.24
N GLU A 292 36.65 2.96 -24.06
CA GLU A 292 36.27 4.36 -23.82
C GLU A 292 34.93 4.53 -23.09
N ASN A 293 33.99 3.60 -23.25
CA ASN A 293 32.64 3.72 -22.70
C ASN A 293 32.46 2.84 -21.44
N PRO A 294 31.67 3.30 -20.45
CA PRO A 294 31.32 2.46 -19.32
C PRO A 294 30.33 1.37 -19.78
N VAL A 295 30.64 0.11 -19.46
CA VAL A 295 29.77 -1.06 -19.73
C VAL A 295 28.86 -1.38 -18.54
N VAL A 296 29.32 -1.07 -17.32
CA VAL A 296 28.54 -1.22 -16.09
C VAL A 296 28.62 0.06 -15.30
N THR A 297 27.50 0.54 -14.77
CA THR A 297 27.44 1.63 -13.80
C THR A 297 26.65 1.16 -12.60
N ARG A 298 27.25 1.21 -11.41
CA ARG A 298 26.60 0.80 -10.16
C ARG A 298 27.03 1.64 -8.97
N ILE A 299 26.37 1.44 -7.84
CA ILE A 299 26.76 2.02 -6.56
C ILE A 299 27.55 0.99 -5.76
N ASP A 300 28.78 1.33 -5.46
CA ASP A 300 29.68 0.51 -4.65
C ASP A 300 29.71 1.09 -3.23
N ALA A 301 29.37 0.29 -2.23
CA ALA A 301 29.31 0.74 -0.83
C ALA A 301 30.65 1.30 -0.32
N GLY A 302 31.77 0.81 -0.86
CA GLY A 302 33.11 1.31 -0.62
C GLY A 302 34.11 0.67 -1.59
N ILE A 303 35.40 0.97 -1.43
CA ILE A 303 36.47 0.40 -2.26
C ILE A 303 37.17 -0.69 -1.43
N GLN A 304 36.65 -1.92 -1.52
CA GLN A 304 37.17 -3.11 -0.83
C GLN A 304 36.97 -4.35 -1.71
N PHE A 305 37.59 -4.34 -2.88
CA PHE A 305 37.44 -5.38 -3.88
C PHE A 305 38.68 -6.26 -3.98
N ASN A 306 38.45 -7.56 -4.08
CA ASN A 306 39.46 -8.56 -4.41
C ASN A 306 38.83 -9.54 -5.40
N TRP A 307 38.98 -9.25 -6.69
CA TRP A 307 38.43 -10.06 -7.77
C TRP A 307 39.31 -11.25 -8.11
N GLN A 308 40.56 -11.29 -7.60
CA GLN A 308 41.54 -12.32 -7.94
C GLN A 308 41.67 -12.39 -9.47
N ASN A 309 41.62 -13.58 -10.06
CA ASN A 309 41.65 -13.77 -11.52
C ASN A 309 40.25 -13.70 -12.17
N GLY A 310 39.30 -13.02 -11.53
CA GLY A 310 37.91 -12.90 -11.98
C GLY A 310 37.55 -11.51 -12.48
N ALA A 311 36.42 -11.39 -13.17
CA ALA A 311 35.90 -10.12 -13.62
C ALA A 311 35.02 -9.43 -12.54
N PRO A 312 34.96 -8.09 -12.51
CA PRO A 312 34.14 -7.34 -11.55
C PRO A 312 32.63 -7.42 -11.78
N ALA A 313 32.21 -7.89 -12.96
CA ALA A 313 30.83 -8.14 -13.38
C ALA A 313 30.80 -9.15 -14.54
N PRO A 314 29.67 -9.86 -14.79
CA PRO A 314 29.55 -10.84 -15.86
C PRO A 314 29.87 -10.32 -17.27
N ASP A 315 29.53 -9.06 -17.56
CA ASP A 315 29.73 -8.44 -18.87
C ASP A 315 31.11 -7.78 -19.04
N MET A 316 32.03 -8.03 -18.10
CA MET A 316 33.38 -7.47 -18.12
C MET A 316 34.45 -8.52 -18.40
N PRO A 317 35.53 -8.14 -19.11
CA PRO A 317 36.69 -9.00 -19.24
C PRO A 317 37.40 -9.16 -17.88
N VAL A 318 38.19 -10.22 -17.77
CA VAL A 318 39.05 -10.48 -16.60
C VAL A 318 40.20 -9.48 -16.51
N ASP A 319 40.67 -8.98 -17.66
CA ASP A 319 41.81 -8.08 -17.77
C ASP A 319 41.46 -6.87 -18.64
N ASN A 320 42.31 -5.83 -18.65
CA ASN A 320 42.19 -4.64 -19.50
C ASN A 320 40.91 -3.83 -19.28
N TYR A 321 40.61 -3.52 -18.02
CA TYR A 321 39.47 -2.69 -17.65
C TYR A 321 39.87 -1.55 -16.72
N ARG A 322 38.99 -0.55 -16.60
CA ARG A 322 39.17 0.59 -15.70
C ARG A 322 37.90 0.81 -14.89
N ILE A 323 38.03 1.21 -13.65
CA ILE A 323 36.91 1.62 -12.81
C ILE A 323 37.15 3.04 -12.34
N GLU A 324 36.14 3.90 -12.47
CA GLU A 324 36.15 5.25 -11.91
C GLU A 324 35.06 5.38 -10.86
N TRP A 325 35.46 5.64 -9.62
CA TRP A 325 34.54 5.94 -8.53
C TRP A 325 34.46 7.43 -8.31
N THR A 326 33.25 7.95 -8.17
CA THR A 326 32.95 9.34 -7.87
C THR A 326 31.96 9.46 -6.73
N GLY A 327 32.11 10.51 -5.93
CA GLY A 327 31.23 10.79 -4.80
C GLY A 327 31.87 11.75 -3.81
N LYS A 328 31.59 11.53 -2.53
CA LYS A 328 32.13 12.31 -1.41
C LYS A 328 32.54 11.39 -0.26
N VAL A 329 33.50 11.86 0.53
CA VAL A 329 33.99 11.18 1.73
C VAL A 329 33.79 12.04 2.98
N LEU A 330 33.27 11.45 4.06
CA LEU A 330 33.04 12.11 5.34
C LEU A 330 34.26 11.96 6.25
N ALA A 331 34.79 13.08 6.75
CA ALA A 331 35.85 13.01 7.75
C ALA A 331 35.31 12.55 9.13
N PRO A 332 35.90 11.50 9.73
CA PRO A 332 35.45 10.95 10.99
C PRO A 332 36.01 11.71 12.20
N VAL A 333 37.12 12.42 11.99
CA VAL A 333 37.89 13.17 12.99
C VAL A 333 38.37 14.49 12.39
N SER A 334 38.56 15.49 13.26
CA SER A 334 39.24 16.74 12.87
C SER A 334 40.73 16.55 13.05
N GLY A 335 41.51 16.76 12.00
CA GLY A 335 42.95 16.57 12.07
C GLY A 335 43.56 16.17 10.74
N THR A 336 44.73 15.53 10.81
CA THR A 336 45.41 15.02 9.62
C THR A 336 45.00 13.57 9.37
N VAL A 337 44.39 13.32 8.23
CA VAL A 337 44.00 11.98 7.74
C VAL A 337 44.93 11.59 6.60
N THR A 338 45.37 10.35 6.58
CA THR A 338 46.19 9.78 5.49
C THR A 338 45.43 8.62 4.87
N PHE A 339 45.22 8.66 3.55
CA PHE A 339 44.68 7.53 2.80
C PHE A 339 45.79 6.55 2.42
N GLU A 340 45.47 5.27 2.37
CA GLU A 340 46.37 4.22 1.88
C GLU A 340 45.60 3.27 0.98
N GLY A 341 46.26 2.74 -0.05
CA GLY A 341 45.63 1.88 -1.03
C GLY A 341 46.44 0.63 -1.28
N GLU A 342 45.74 -0.47 -1.48
CA GLU A 342 46.29 -1.69 -2.06
C GLU A 342 45.63 -1.85 -3.43
N ALA A 343 46.44 -1.79 -4.47
CA ALA A 343 45.97 -1.90 -5.84
C ALA A 343 46.88 -2.84 -6.63
N ASP A 344 46.27 -3.74 -7.37
CA ASP A 344 46.90 -4.54 -8.40
C ASP A 344 45.92 -4.52 -9.57
N ASP A 345 46.17 -3.82 -10.68
CA ASP A 345 47.41 -3.11 -11.01
C ASP A 345 47.55 -1.69 -10.43
N GLU A 346 46.75 -0.70 -10.81
CA GLU A 346 46.98 0.71 -10.48
C GLU A 346 45.76 1.39 -9.88
N MET A 347 45.93 2.19 -8.83
CA MET A 347 44.88 3.05 -8.26
C MET A 347 45.39 4.44 -7.94
N GLU A 348 44.63 5.47 -8.34
CA GLU A 348 44.85 6.87 -7.98
C GLU A 348 43.61 7.46 -7.33
N ILE A 349 43.81 8.29 -6.31
CA ILE A 349 42.72 8.93 -5.55
C ILE A 349 42.93 10.43 -5.50
N TRP A 350 41.83 11.16 -5.67
CA TRP A 350 41.74 12.60 -5.52
C TRP A 350 40.72 12.95 -4.44
N VAL A 351 41.09 13.93 -3.60
CA VAL A 351 40.17 14.57 -2.66
C VAL A 351 40.22 16.07 -2.91
N GLU A 352 39.06 16.71 -3.09
CA GLU A 352 38.95 18.13 -3.48
C GLU A 352 39.79 18.46 -4.73
N GLY A 353 39.73 17.57 -5.73
CA GLY A 353 40.47 17.68 -6.99
C GLY A 353 42.00 17.48 -6.88
N LYS A 354 42.54 17.26 -5.67
CA LYS A 354 43.99 17.07 -5.46
C LYS A 354 44.32 15.59 -5.37
N SER A 355 45.29 15.12 -6.16
CA SER A 355 45.81 13.75 -6.08
C SER A 355 46.46 13.52 -4.71
N VAL A 356 45.85 12.66 -3.89
CA VAL A 356 46.26 12.36 -2.52
C VAL A 356 46.94 11.00 -2.39
N LEU A 357 46.66 10.03 -3.27
CA LEU A 357 47.23 8.69 -3.23
C LEU A 357 47.45 8.15 -4.64
N LYS A 358 48.58 7.44 -4.81
CA LYS A 358 48.85 6.53 -5.94
C LYS A 358 49.36 5.21 -5.38
N ALA A 359 48.78 4.09 -5.81
CA ALA A 359 49.17 2.73 -5.48
C ALA A 359 49.30 1.94 -6.79
N THR A 360 50.31 1.08 -6.90
CA THR A 360 50.61 0.37 -8.16
C THR A 360 51.25 -1.01 -7.90
N TYR A 361 50.97 -1.98 -8.75
CA TYR A 361 51.62 -3.31 -8.88
C TYR A 361 51.67 -4.09 -7.56
N GLY A 362 50.51 -4.25 -6.91
CA GLY A 362 50.35 -4.99 -5.65
C GLY A 362 51.02 -4.35 -4.42
N LYS A 363 51.70 -3.21 -4.59
CA LYS A 363 52.35 -2.51 -3.47
C LYS A 363 51.37 -1.60 -2.76
N ARG A 364 51.45 -1.59 -1.44
CA ARG A 364 50.73 -0.62 -0.61
C ARG A 364 51.21 0.79 -0.92
N GLY A 365 50.33 1.60 -1.49
CA GLY A 365 50.52 3.04 -1.64
C GLY A 365 50.10 3.75 -0.35
N ARG A 366 50.91 4.72 0.09
CA ARG A 366 50.57 5.62 1.21
C ARG A 366 50.45 7.03 0.69
N GLY A 367 49.32 7.65 0.97
CA GLY A 367 48.96 8.97 0.47
C GLY A 367 49.59 10.11 1.24
N LYS A 368 49.29 11.33 0.79
CA LYS A 368 49.67 12.57 1.46
C LYS A 368 48.74 12.83 2.65
N ALA A 369 49.31 13.39 3.70
CA ALA A 369 48.59 13.92 4.85
C ALA A 369 47.61 15.04 4.42
N LEU A 370 46.31 14.84 4.66
CA LEU A 370 45.25 15.79 4.35
C LEU A 370 44.63 16.33 5.65
N LYS A 371 44.50 17.66 5.76
CA LYS A 371 43.74 18.26 6.86
C LYS A 371 42.25 18.16 6.57
N MET A 372 41.51 17.51 7.45
CA MET A 372 40.06 17.35 7.37
C MET A 372 39.38 17.77 8.67
N GLU A 373 38.12 18.17 8.58
CA GLU A 373 37.27 18.59 9.69
C GLU A 373 36.19 17.52 9.93
N LYS A 374 36.03 17.08 11.19
CA LYS A 374 35.03 16.08 11.58
C LYS A 374 33.65 16.52 11.12
N GLY A 375 32.91 15.60 10.50
CA GLY A 375 31.54 15.85 10.06
C GLY A 375 31.43 16.59 8.72
N LYS A 376 32.55 16.99 8.11
CA LYS A 376 32.58 17.64 6.79
C LYS A 376 32.75 16.61 5.68
N TRP A 377 31.94 16.76 4.63
CA TRP A 377 32.04 16.00 3.38
C TRP A 377 33.04 16.67 2.44
N TYR A 378 33.84 15.85 1.76
CA TYR A 378 34.85 16.28 0.78
C TYR A 378 34.62 15.57 -0.54
N ASP A 379 34.82 16.26 -1.67
CA ASP A 379 34.77 15.64 -2.99
C ASP A 379 35.78 14.51 -3.10
N PHE A 380 35.33 13.35 -3.58
CA PHE A 380 36.13 12.13 -3.67
C PHE A 380 36.05 11.56 -5.08
N ARG A 381 37.23 11.25 -5.66
CA ARG A 381 37.35 10.48 -6.89
C ARG A 381 38.42 9.43 -6.71
N ALA A 382 38.19 8.24 -7.24
CA ALA A 382 39.22 7.22 -7.41
C ALA A 382 39.17 6.66 -8.83
N ARG A 383 40.33 6.27 -9.35
CA ARG A 383 40.47 5.55 -10.61
C ARG A 383 41.32 4.33 -10.35
N TYR A 384 40.84 3.18 -10.78
CA TYR A 384 41.57 1.93 -10.78
C TYR A 384 41.70 1.39 -12.21
N VAL A 385 42.85 0.83 -12.54
CA VAL A 385 43.14 0.24 -13.84
C VAL A 385 43.69 -1.15 -13.60
N GLU A 386 43.11 -2.12 -14.30
CA GLU A 386 43.57 -3.50 -14.36
C GLU A 386 44.08 -3.80 -15.76
N ASN A 387 45.34 -4.24 -15.89
CA ASN A 387 45.93 -4.59 -17.18
C ASN A 387 46.01 -6.10 -17.36
N SER A 388 46.49 -6.84 -16.36
CA SER A 388 46.56 -8.30 -16.39
C SER A 388 46.80 -8.93 -15.02
N GLY A 389 46.14 -10.06 -14.74
CA GLY A 389 46.49 -10.94 -13.63
C GLY A 389 45.52 -10.86 -12.46
N GLU A 390 46.04 -10.75 -11.24
CA GLU A 390 45.19 -10.64 -10.06
C GLU A 390 44.68 -9.20 -9.90
N ALA A 391 43.37 -9.04 -9.89
CA ALA A 391 42.73 -7.75 -9.75
C ALA A 391 42.30 -7.47 -8.29
N LYS A 392 42.82 -6.38 -7.71
CA LYS A 392 42.54 -5.98 -6.33
C LYS A 392 42.53 -4.46 -6.17
N ALA A 393 41.54 -3.93 -5.43
CA ALA A 393 41.45 -2.52 -5.07
C ALA A 393 40.86 -2.35 -3.66
N ILE A 394 41.68 -1.96 -2.69
CA ILE A 394 41.24 -1.74 -1.30
C ILE A 394 41.75 -0.38 -0.78
N LEU A 395 40.85 0.40 -0.19
CA LEU A 395 41.14 1.71 0.36
C LEU A 395 41.04 1.73 1.89
N TYR A 396 42.10 2.25 2.51
CA TYR A 396 42.23 2.45 3.93
C TYR A 396 42.43 3.93 4.25
N TRP A 397 42.22 4.28 5.51
CA TRP A 397 42.64 5.55 6.08
C TRP A 397 43.18 5.37 7.50
N GLU A 398 43.94 6.35 7.96
CA GLU A 398 44.37 6.45 9.35
C GLU A 398 44.54 7.91 9.76
N SER A 399 44.49 8.15 11.07
CA SER A 399 44.82 9.43 11.70
C SER A 399 45.47 9.18 13.06
N ARG A 400 45.89 10.25 13.73
CA ARG A 400 46.41 10.16 15.11
C ARG A 400 45.40 9.51 16.07
N ASP A 401 44.12 9.87 15.91
CA ASP A 401 43.02 9.43 16.77
C ASP A 401 42.14 8.37 16.09
N LEU A 402 42.58 7.83 14.94
CA LEU A 402 41.85 6.85 14.15
C LEU A 402 42.80 5.73 13.71
N PRO A 403 42.69 4.51 14.26
CA PRO A 403 43.53 3.41 13.82
C PRO A 403 43.30 3.11 12.33
N ARG A 404 44.31 2.55 11.68
CA ARG A 404 44.18 2.11 10.29
C ARG A 404 43.00 1.15 10.15
N GLN A 405 42.10 1.49 9.23
CA GLN A 405 40.96 0.66 8.88
C GLN A 405 40.55 0.92 7.43
N ILE A 406 39.76 0.01 6.86
CA ILE A 406 39.08 0.24 5.58
C ILE A 406 38.16 1.45 5.77
N VAL A 407 38.06 2.30 4.75
CA VAL A 407 37.14 3.43 4.82
C VAL A 407 35.71 2.87 4.88
N PRO A 408 34.97 3.06 6.00
CA PRO A 408 33.68 2.41 6.16
C PRO A 408 32.67 2.89 5.12
N PRO A 409 31.75 2.03 4.65
CA PRO A 409 30.74 2.42 3.66
C PRO A 409 29.93 3.67 4.03
N GLN A 410 29.56 3.82 5.30
CA GLN A 410 28.83 4.99 5.79
C GLN A 410 29.60 6.31 5.67
N ASN A 411 30.89 6.26 5.38
CA ASN A 411 31.71 7.43 5.12
C ASN A 411 31.75 7.83 3.64
N PHE A 412 31.06 7.10 2.76
CA PHE A 412 30.92 7.45 1.35
C PHE A 412 29.48 7.81 0.97
N ARG A 413 29.36 8.78 0.07
CA ARG A 413 28.10 9.16 -0.56
C ARG A 413 28.30 9.43 -2.05
N ALA A 414 27.38 8.96 -2.89
CA ALA A 414 27.47 9.12 -4.34
C ALA A 414 27.24 10.57 -4.78
N PHE A 415 26.52 11.33 -3.96
CA PHE A 415 26.34 12.77 -4.08
C PHE A 415 26.09 13.40 -2.70
N ALA A 416 26.30 14.71 -2.57
CA ALA A 416 25.69 15.48 -1.48
C ALA A 416 25.23 16.82 -2.01
N GLY A 417 24.02 17.22 -1.62
CA GLY A 417 23.55 18.59 -1.80
C GLY A 417 24.29 19.55 -0.85
N PRO A 418 23.98 20.86 -0.89
CA PRO A 418 24.50 21.81 0.08
C PRO A 418 24.07 21.37 1.50
N ALA A 419 25.04 20.99 2.33
CA ALA A 419 24.81 20.51 3.68
C ALA A 419 24.01 21.55 4.50
N PRO A 420 22.96 21.16 5.25
CA PRO A 420 22.35 22.06 6.21
C PRO A 420 23.39 22.47 7.25
N LYS A 421 23.41 23.77 7.59
CA LYS A 421 24.12 24.23 8.79
C LYS A 421 23.44 23.56 9.97
N SER A 422 24.16 22.66 10.63
CA SER A 422 23.68 21.81 11.73
C SER A 422 22.69 22.52 12.65
N ILE A 423 21.51 21.93 12.83
CA ILE A 423 20.71 22.11 14.03
C ILE A 423 20.69 20.75 14.71
N ASP A 424 21.26 20.70 15.90
CA ASP A 424 21.23 19.62 16.88
C ASP A 424 21.56 18.21 16.42
N GLY A 425 22.82 17.81 16.69
CA GLY A 425 23.23 16.59 17.40
C GLY A 425 22.70 15.20 17.00
N SER A 426 21.81 15.10 16.01
CA SER A 426 21.19 13.89 15.53
C SER A 426 22.10 13.26 14.47
N ARG A 427 22.21 11.94 14.52
CA ARG A 427 23.13 11.13 13.70
C ARG A 427 22.76 11.08 12.21
N GLU A 428 21.65 11.67 11.81
CA GLU A 428 21.14 11.66 10.43
C GLU A 428 21.48 12.99 9.74
N ALA A 429 22.70 13.12 9.24
CA ALA A 429 23.05 14.26 8.40
C ALA A 429 22.33 14.15 7.05
N ALA A 430 21.48 15.13 6.73
CA ALA A 430 20.81 15.24 5.44
C ALA A 430 21.77 15.00 4.26
N LEU A 431 21.31 14.24 3.27
CA LEU A 431 21.98 13.96 2.01
C LEU A 431 21.87 15.13 1.05
N ALA A 432 20.64 15.62 0.86
CA ALA A 432 20.32 16.71 -0.06
C ALA A 432 19.00 17.37 0.37
N ARG A 433 18.81 18.62 -0.08
CA ARG A 433 17.54 19.34 0.04
C ARG A 433 16.98 19.56 -1.37
N TYR A 434 15.70 19.28 -1.52
CA TYR A 434 14.95 19.42 -2.77
C TYR A 434 13.80 20.42 -2.60
N GLU A 435 13.39 21.04 -3.70
CA GLU A 435 12.20 21.89 -3.74
C GLU A 435 10.95 21.00 -3.81
N VAL A 436 9.91 21.38 -3.06
CA VAL A 436 8.60 20.71 -3.09
C VAL A 436 7.57 21.72 -3.54
N LYS A 437 6.89 21.44 -4.65
CA LYS A 437 5.69 22.17 -5.06
C LYS A 437 4.48 21.53 -4.40
N GLY A 438 3.55 22.35 -3.92
CA GLY A 438 2.27 21.89 -3.40
C GLY A 438 1.09 22.41 -4.23
N PRO A 439 -0.14 22.17 -3.75
CA PRO A 439 -1.36 22.68 -4.38
C PRO A 439 -1.51 24.21 -4.29
N ASP A 440 -0.68 24.87 -3.48
CA ASP A 440 -0.56 26.32 -3.39
C ASP A 440 0.86 26.78 -3.80
N ASP A 441 1.04 28.09 -3.94
CA ASP A 441 2.33 28.71 -4.27
C ASP A 441 3.28 28.85 -3.06
N ALA A 442 2.99 28.19 -1.93
CA ALA A 442 3.81 28.31 -0.73
C ALA A 442 5.15 27.55 -0.87
N PRO A 443 6.28 28.15 -0.45
CA PRO A 443 7.59 27.51 -0.57
C PRO A 443 7.73 26.34 0.42
N ARG A 444 8.12 25.18 -0.10
CA ARG A 444 8.40 23.97 0.70
C ARG A 444 9.69 23.32 0.26
N SER A 445 10.27 22.51 1.14
CA SER A 445 11.47 21.74 0.82
C SER A 445 11.42 20.33 1.39
N GLY A 446 11.97 19.37 0.66
CA GLY A 446 12.17 18.00 1.11
C GLY A 446 13.62 17.78 1.50
N GLU A 447 13.86 17.23 2.69
CA GLU A 447 15.19 16.89 3.18
C GLU A 447 15.40 15.39 3.08
N LEU A 448 16.29 14.97 2.15
CA LEU A 448 16.64 13.56 1.96
C LEU A 448 17.55 13.10 3.10
N THR A 449 17.18 12.05 3.79
CA THR A 449 18.00 11.31 4.75
C THR A 449 18.13 9.86 4.32
N SER A 450 19.17 9.19 4.80
CA SER A 450 19.35 7.75 4.64
C SER A 450 19.29 7.09 6.00
N SER A 451 18.56 5.98 6.07
CA SER A 451 18.47 5.11 7.23
C SER A 451 18.70 3.66 6.81
N ALA A 452 18.95 2.76 7.77
CA ALA A 452 19.17 1.33 7.51
C ALA A 452 17.98 0.63 6.79
N GLY A 453 16.82 1.29 6.68
CA GLY A 453 15.62 0.81 5.98
C GLY A 453 15.32 1.51 4.64
N GLY A 454 16.21 2.37 4.13
CA GLY A 454 16.01 3.10 2.87
C GLY A 454 16.18 4.61 3.01
N SER A 455 15.85 5.34 1.94
CA SER A 455 15.90 6.80 1.94
C SER A 455 14.56 7.39 2.36
N LEU A 456 14.60 8.47 3.12
CA LEU A 456 13.42 9.22 3.55
C LEU A 456 13.55 10.65 3.08
N VAL A 457 12.46 11.27 2.66
CA VAL A 457 12.42 12.70 2.37
C VAL A 457 11.46 13.35 3.36
N LYS A 458 12.02 14.08 4.33
CA LYS A 458 11.23 14.84 5.30
C LYS A 458 10.77 16.15 4.68
N ILE A 459 9.47 16.33 4.52
CA ILE A 459 8.87 17.53 3.94
C ILE A 459 8.78 18.61 5.02
N GLN A 460 9.27 19.81 4.69
CA GLN A 460 9.28 21.00 5.55
C GLN A 460 8.44 22.11 4.91
N GLY A 461 7.60 22.75 5.72
CA GLY A 461 6.70 23.83 5.34
C GLY A 461 5.24 23.53 5.72
N ASP A 462 4.33 24.46 5.45
CA ASP A 462 2.91 24.29 5.75
C ASP A 462 2.31 23.27 4.78
N VAL A 463 1.78 22.16 5.26
CA VAL A 463 1.24 21.12 4.39
C VAL A 463 -0.27 20.99 4.54
N SER A 464 -0.96 20.93 3.40
CA SER A 464 -2.40 20.73 3.27
C SER A 464 -2.70 19.51 2.40
N SER A 465 -3.92 18.99 2.46
CA SER A 465 -4.33 17.89 1.60
C SER A 465 -4.27 18.29 0.12
N GLY A 466 -3.68 17.47 -0.74
CA GLY A 466 -3.55 17.76 -2.17
C GLY A 466 -2.40 17.01 -2.84
N LEU A 467 -2.16 17.36 -4.11
CA LEU A 467 -1.06 16.82 -4.92
C LEU A 467 0.20 17.69 -4.74
N TYR A 468 1.34 17.03 -4.57
CA TYR A 468 2.66 17.60 -4.41
C TYR A 468 3.63 17.01 -5.43
N GLU A 469 4.68 17.77 -5.74
CA GLU A 469 5.75 17.35 -6.65
C GLU A 469 7.11 17.65 -6.00
N LEU A 470 7.92 16.61 -5.79
CA LEU A 470 9.31 16.74 -5.35
C LEU A 470 10.22 16.92 -6.58
N LYS A 471 10.85 18.09 -6.72
CA LYS A 471 11.75 18.36 -7.84
C LYS A 471 13.13 17.76 -7.65
N ILE A 472 13.55 16.94 -8.59
CA ILE A 472 14.86 16.29 -8.63
C ILE A 472 15.75 16.98 -9.68
N PRO A 473 16.86 17.62 -9.24
CA PRO A 473 17.87 18.20 -10.13
C PRO A 473 18.43 17.17 -11.11
N GLU A 474 18.80 17.62 -12.31
CA GLU A 474 19.32 16.75 -13.38
C GLU A 474 20.48 15.86 -12.94
N GLU A 475 21.40 16.41 -12.14
CA GLU A 475 22.55 15.69 -11.55
C GLU A 475 22.16 14.51 -10.65
N HIS A 476 20.96 14.51 -10.08
CA HIS A 476 20.48 13.47 -9.19
C HIS A 476 19.51 12.49 -9.86
N ARG A 477 18.95 12.80 -11.04
CA ARG A 477 17.87 12.01 -11.67
C ARG A 477 18.21 10.54 -11.88
N SER A 478 19.48 10.21 -12.14
CA SER A 478 19.94 8.83 -12.30
C SER A 478 19.71 7.97 -11.04
N TYR A 479 19.83 8.55 -9.85
CA TYR A 479 19.58 7.87 -8.58
C TYR A 479 18.08 7.75 -8.26
N PHE A 480 17.26 8.59 -8.87
CA PHE A 480 15.80 8.60 -8.68
C PHE A 480 15.04 8.00 -9.87
N ARG A 481 15.72 7.34 -10.82
CA ARG A 481 15.11 6.90 -12.08
C ARG A 481 13.85 6.05 -11.90
N ARG A 482 13.75 5.29 -10.82
CA ARG A 482 12.57 4.45 -10.51
C ARG A 482 11.34 5.26 -10.07
N PHE A 483 11.54 6.50 -9.61
CA PHE A 483 10.50 7.39 -9.11
C PHE A 483 10.08 8.46 -10.12
N LEU A 484 10.89 8.65 -11.15
CA LEU A 484 10.68 9.63 -12.19
C LEU A 484 9.93 8.97 -13.34
N HIS A 485 8.90 9.64 -13.86
CA HIS A 485 8.29 9.26 -15.13
C HIS A 485 9.23 9.62 -16.29
N ASP A 486 9.11 8.93 -17.42
CA ASP A 486 9.96 9.17 -18.59
C ASP A 486 9.92 10.65 -19.01
N GLY A 487 11.05 11.34 -18.83
CA GLY A 487 11.20 12.76 -19.13
C GLY A 487 10.78 13.74 -18.01
N SER A 488 10.18 13.28 -16.91
CA SER A 488 9.88 14.13 -15.75
C SER A 488 11.10 14.23 -14.82
N GLY A 489 11.32 15.42 -14.27
CA GLY A 489 12.29 15.65 -13.19
C GLY A 489 11.63 15.72 -11.83
N GLU A 490 10.42 15.18 -11.69
CA GLU A 490 9.52 15.42 -10.56
C GLU A 490 8.90 14.08 -10.10
N ILE A 491 8.89 13.88 -8.78
CA ILE A 491 8.24 12.72 -8.12
C ILE A 491 6.90 13.21 -7.55
N PRO A 492 5.76 12.77 -8.09
CA PRO A 492 4.46 13.15 -7.56
C PRO A 492 4.13 12.37 -6.27
N PHE A 493 3.52 13.03 -5.30
CA PHE A 493 2.93 12.39 -4.13
C PHE A 493 1.69 13.18 -3.67
N THR A 494 0.76 12.54 -2.98
CA THR A 494 -0.43 13.16 -2.42
C THR A 494 -0.35 13.16 -0.90
N VAL A 495 -0.98 14.17 -0.29
CA VAL A 495 -1.28 14.19 1.13
C VAL A 495 -2.79 14.01 1.26
N LYS A 496 -3.20 12.92 1.92
CA LYS A 496 -4.61 12.60 2.13
C LYS A 496 -5.26 13.66 2.99
N ARG A 497 -6.57 13.81 2.80
CA ARG A 497 -7.41 14.57 3.71
C ARG A 497 -7.70 13.73 4.95
N ASP A 498 -7.58 14.32 6.14
CA ASP A 498 -8.00 13.65 7.37
C ASP A 498 -9.54 13.50 7.35
N PRO A 499 -10.10 12.28 7.34
CA PRO A 499 -11.54 12.09 7.40
C PRO A 499 -12.16 12.54 8.74
N ALA A 500 -11.36 12.71 9.80
CA ALA A 500 -11.80 13.28 11.08
C ALA A 500 -11.88 14.82 11.04
N GLU A 501 -11.28 15.48 10.05
CA GLU A 501 -11.32 16.92 9.92
C GLU A 501 -12.62 17.37 9.22
N SER A 502 -13.29 18.36 9.80
CA SER A 502 -14.58 18.86 9.32
C SER A 502 -14.52 19.27 7.84
N THR A 503 -15.45 18.77 7.05
CA THR A 503 -15.64 19.24 5.68
C THR A 503 -16.30 20.61 5.69
N LEU A 504 -15.58 21.66 5.29
CA LEU A 504 -16.13 23.01 5.05
C LEU A 504 -16.98 23.07 3.76
N ARG A 505 -17.87 22.10 3.55
CA ARG A 505 -18.90 22.16 2.51
C ARG A 505 -20.12 22.88 3.09
N ARG A 506 -20.79 23.70 2.28
CA ARG A 506 -22.13 24.19 2.66
C ARG A 506 -23.04 22.99 2.88
N LEU A 507 -23.72 22.97 4.02
CA LEU A 507 -24.77 22.00 4.31
C LEU A 507 -25.86 22.14 3.24
N ASP A 508 -26.29 21.02 2.68
CA ASP A 508 -27.44 20.99 1.77
C ASP A 508 -28.75 20.77 2.53
N GLU A 509 -29.87 20.83 1.83
CA GLU A 509 -31.21 20.71 2.44
C GLU A 509 -31.41 19.36 3.14
N ALA A 510 -30.76 18.29 2.67
CA ALA A 510 -30.81 16.97 3.31
C ALA A 510 -30.02 16.96 4.62
N ASP A 511 -28.85 17.61 4.65
CA ASP A 511 -28.04 17.78 5.85
C ASP A 511 -28.81 18.54 6.96
N PHE A 512 -29.48 19.64 6.58
CA PHE A 512 -30.32 20.41 7.51
C PHE A 512 -31.52 19.61 8.02
N THR A 513 -32.14 18.81 7.15
CA THR A 513 -33.26 17.93 7.51
C THR A 513 -32.83 16.83 8.49
N PHE A 514 -31.62 16.28 8.33
CA PHE A 514 -31.08 15.32 9.28
C PHE A 514 -30.81 15.97 10.64
N LEU A 515 -30.14 17.13 10.66
CA LEU A 515 -29.78 17.85 11.88
C LEU A 515 -31.01 18.30 12.68
N SER A 516 -32.09 18.71 12.01
CA SER A 516 -33.33 19.14 12.67
C SER A 516 -34.02 18.04 13.49
N ASN A 517 -33.70 16.76 13.25
CA ASN A 517 -34.19 15.65 14.07
C ASN A 517 -33.56 15.57 15.46
N PHE A 518 -32.36 16.15 15.63
CA PHE A 518 -31.57 16.01 16.85
C PHE A 518 -31.35 17.34 17.56
N VAL A 519 -31.31 18.44 16.81
CA VAL A 519 -31.06 19.79 17.33
C VAL A 519 -31.95 20.81 16.62
N THR A 520 -32.37 21.85 17.33
CA THR A 520 -33.10 22.97 16.72
C THR A 520 -32.13 23.79 15.87
N VAL A 521 -32.26 23.70 14.54
CA VAL A 521 -31.47 24.50 13.60
C VAL A 521 -32.28 25.72 13.17
N VAL A 522 -31.70 26.91 13.31
CA VAL A 522 -32.28 28.16 12.81
C VAL A 522 -31.34 28.70 11.73
N GLN A 523 -31.86 28.90 10.53
CA GLN A 523 -31.14 29.51 9.43
C GLN A 523 -31.63 30.96 9.26
N PRO A 524 -30.91 31.96 9.81
CA PRO A 524 -31.29 33.35 9.63
C PRO A 524 -31.05 33.77 8.19
N GLU A 525 -32.07 34.31 7.53
CA GLU A 525 -32.00 34.81 6.15
C GLU A 525 -31.54 36.28 6.11
N THR A 526 -31.62 36.98 7.24
CA THR A 526 -31.26 38.40 7.36
C THR A 526 -30.29 38.66 8.50
N LEU A 527 -29.49 39.73 8.38
CA LEU A 527 -28.56 40.15 9.43
C LEU A 527 -29.28 40.51 10.74
N GLU A 528 -30.51 41.02 10.64
CA GLU A 528 -31.34 41.36 11.79
C GLU A 528 -31.73 40.12 12.59
N GLU A 529 -32.06 39.01 11.91
CA GLU A 529 -32.32 37.70 12.55
C GLU A 529 -31.06 37.12 13.21
N VAL A 530 -29.89 37.22 12.57
CA VAL A 530 -28.61 36.80 13.17
C VAL A 530 -28.36 37.56 14.48
N LEU A 531 -28.50 38.89 14.44
CA LEU A 531 -28.29 39.74 15.62
C LEU A 531 -29.33 39.45 16.71
N GLY A 532 -30.59 39.21 16.34
CA GLY A 532 -31.65 38.81 17.25
C GLY A 532 -31.34 37.50 17.97
N ILE A 533 -30.87 36.48 17.24
CA ILE A 533 -30.48 35.18 17.81
C ILE A 533 -29.30 35.32 18.78
N LEU A 534 -28.27 36.09 18.41
CA LEU A 534 -27.12 36.36 19.28
C LEU A 534 -27.50 37.12 20.55
N GLN A 535 -28.57 37.90 20.52
CA GLN A 535 -29.14 38.60 21.68
C GLN A 535 -30.13 37.73 22.48
N GLY A 536 -30.34 36.47 22.09
CA GLY A 536 -31.20 35.51 22.78
C GLY A 536 -32.68 35.55 22.39
N ASN A 537 -33.04 36.27 21.32
CA ASN A 537 -34.42 36.28 20.81
C ASN A 537 -34.68 35.03 19.95
N GLN A 538 -35.66 34.21 20.35
CA GLN A 538 -36.07 33.03 19.58
C GLN A 538 -37.23 33.37 18.64
N PHE A 539 -36.93 33.58 17.36
CA PHE A 539 -37.94 33.74 16.32
C PHE A 539 -38.52 32.38 15.91
N GLY A 540 -39.86 32.28 15.81
CA GLY A 540 -40.55 31.10 15.27
C GLY A 540 -41.14 30.10 16.28
N GLN A 541 -40.83 30.19 17.58
CA GLN A 541 -41.40 29.32 18.63
C GLN A 541 -42.23 30.09 19.68
N GLU A 542 -43.03 31.04 19.21
CA GLU A 542 -43.83 31.89 20.09
C GLU A 542 -45.06 31.16 20.64
N LEU A 543 -44.94 30.60 21.85
CA LEU A 543 -46.02 29.87 22.55
C LEU A 543 -47.34 30.66 22.65
N TRP A 544 -47.24 31.99 22.70
CA TRP A 544 -48.41 32.88 22.79
C TRP A 544 -49.35 32.76 21.58
N LYS A 545 -48.83 32.41 20.38
CA LYS A 545 -49.66 32.23 19.17
C LYS A 545 -50.63 31.06 19.32
N TYR A 546 -50.13 29.94 19.86
CA TYR A 546 -50.96 28.76 20.14
C TYR A 546 -51.96 29.02 21.27
N LEU A 547 -51.55 29.75 22.31
CA LEU A 547 -52.45 30.18 23.39
C LEU A 547 -53.55 31.12 22.88
N ALA A 548 -53.21 32.06 21.99
CA ALA A 548 -54.17 32.98 21.38
C ALA A 548 -55.18 32.23 20.48
N LEU A 549 -54.71 31.25 19.70
CA LEU A 549 -55.59 30.40 18.89
C LEU A 549 -56.51 29.54 19.77
N GLY A 550 -55.98 28.97 20.86
CA GLY A 550 -56.77 28.24 21.84
C GLY A 550 -57.85 29.10 22.49
N ALA A 551 -57.51 30.32 22.90
CA ALA A 551 -58.47 31.29 23.45
C ALA A 551 -59.56 31.66 22.43
N PHE A 552 -59.19 31.83 21.15
CA PHE A 552 -60.14 32.10 20.07
C PHE A 552 -61.12 30.93 19.87
N ILE A 553 -60.65 29.68 19.89
CA ILE A 553 -61.50 28.49 19.80
C ILE A 553 -62.46 28.43 21.00
N PHE A 554 -61.99 28.70 22.22
CA PHE A 554 -62.84 28.74 23.41
C PHE A 554 -63.97 29.77 23.29
N LEU A 555 -63.67 30.95 22.76
CA LEU A 555 -64.66 32.00 22.52
C LEU A 555 -65.72 31.56 21.50
N LEU A 556 -65.33 30.84 20.44
CA LEU A 556 -66.29 30.28 19.48
C LEU A 556 -67.20 29.22 20.12
N ILE A 557 -66.66 28.37 20.98
CA ILE A 557 -67.43 27.37 21.73
C ILE A 557 -68.43 28.04 22.66
N GLU A 558 -68.01 29.08 23.39
CA GLU A 558 -68.89 29.84 24.27
C GLU A 558 -70.07 30.46 23.52
N ILE A 559 -69.81 31.10 22.37
CA ILE A 559 -70.85 31.68 21.51
C ILE A 559 -71.85 30.60 21.06
N ALA A 560 -71.36 29.43 20.65
CA ALA A 560 -72.21 28.32 20.21
C ALA A 560 -73.09 27.79 21.35
N LEU A 561 -72.52 27.60 22.54
CA LEU A 561 -73.21 27.12 23.74
C LEU A 561 -74.27 28.12 24.22
N ALA A 562 -73.94 29.41 24.27
CA ALA A 562 -74.89 30.46 24.66
C ALA A 562 -76.09 30.51 23.70
N ARG A 563 -75.84 30.38 22.39
CA ARG A 563 -76.88 30.33 21.36
C ARG A 563 -77.76 29.08 21.50
N TRP A 564 -77.16 27.93 21.77
CA TRP A 564 -77.88 26.67 21.97
C TRP A 564 -78.79 26.72 23.21
N ILE A 565 -78.30 27.24 24.33
CA ILE A 565 -79.09 27.41 25.56
C ILE A 565 -80.27 28.36 25.32
N ALA A 566 -80.06 29.48 24.61
CA ALA A 566 -81.12 30.41 24.27
C ALA A 566 -82.23 29.80 23.41
N ILE A 567 -81.88 28.89 22.48
CA ILE A 567 -82.84 28.14 21.66
C ILE A 567 -83.60 27.11 22.51
N SER A 568 -82.90 26.38 23.39
CA SER A 568 -83.53 25.35 24.25
C SER A 568 -84.54 25.93 25.25
N ARG A 569 -84.34 27.18 25.71
CA ARG A 569 -85.26 27.85 26.65
C ARG A 569 -86.52 28.42 25.99
N ARG A 570 -86.58 28.50 24.66
CA ARG A 570 -87.73 29.05 23.92
C ARG A 570 -88.67 28.01 23.32
N THR A 571 -88.48 26.73 23.61
CA THR A 571 -89.31 25.64 23.05
C THR A 571 -89.76 24.69 24.15
N GLY A 572 -90.84 25.06 24.84
CA GLY A 572 -91.41 24.23 25.90
C GLY A 572 -92.63 24.81 26.62
N GLU A 573 -93.41 25.69 25.99
CA GLU A 573 -94.77 26.03 26.43
C GLU A 573 -95.59 26.52 25.22
N GLU A 574 -96.07 25.58 24.41
CA GLU A 574 -97.25 25.80 23.57
C GLU A 574 -98.43 25.09 24.24
N ILE A 575 -99.22 25.89 24.95
CA ILE A 575 -100.51 25.51 25.53
C ILE A 575 -101.47 25.16 24.39
N LYS A 576 -101.91 23.90 24.33
CA LYS A 576 -103.10 23.50 23.57
C LYS A 576 -104.16 22.99 24.54
N ILE A 577 -105.23 23.76 24.63
CA ILE A 577 -106.42 23.53 25.46
C ILE A 577 -107.37 22.64 24.65
N ASP A 578 -107.70 21.46 25.15
CA ASP A 578 -108.84 20.66 24.69
C ASP A 578 -109.98 20.77 25.72
N PHE A 579 -111.15 21.20 25.27
CA PHE A 579 -112.35 21.36 26.08
C PHE A 579 -113.19 20.08 26.07
N GLU A 580 -113.40 19.46 27.23
CA GLU A 580 -114.43 18.42 27.43
C GLU A 580 -115.66 18.99 28.17
N SER A 581 -116.84 18.41 27.89
CA SER A 581 -118.16 19.03 28.03
C SER A 581 -118.73 19.14 29.47
N ARG A 582 -119.71 20.05 29.61
CA ARG A 582 -120.20 20.66 30.86
C ARG A 582 -121.23 19.86 31.68
N GLU A 583 -121.53 18.61 31.33
CA GLU A 583 -122.62 17.82 31.95
C GLU A 583 -122.18 16.47 32.56
N ALA A 584 -120.87 16.17 32.61
CA ALA A 584 -120.36 14.98 33.28
C ALA A 584 -119.50 15.36 34.51
N PRO A 585 -119.65 14.69 35.67
CA PRO A 585 -118.74 14.89 36.79
C PRO A 585 -117.32 14.49 36.38
N THR A 586 -116.37 15.38 36.67
CA THR A 586 -114.95 15.27 36.34
C THR A 586 -114.32 13.99 36.90
N THR A 587 -113.33 13.46 36.18
CA THR A 587 -112.58 12.24 36.51
C THR A 587 -112.01 12.26 37.94
N GLY A 588 -111.56 13.43 38.42
CA GLY A 588 -111.07 13.61 39.80
C GLY A 588 -112.15 13.46 40.88
N PHE A 589 -113.42 13.76 40.59
CA PHE A 589 -114.53 13.55 41.55
C PHE A 589 -114.87 12.06 41.70
N LYS A 590 -114.76 11.28 40.63
CA LYS A 590 -115.00 9.82 40.66
C LYS A 590 -113.94 9.07 41.47
N GLU A 591 -112.67 9.48 41.41
CA GLU A 591 -111.59 8.87 42.20
C GLU A 591 -111.70 9.17 43.71
N GLN A 592 -112.11 10.39 44.09
CA GLN A 592 -112.28 10.75 45.49
C GLN A 592 -113.48 10.03 46.16
N LEU A 593 -114.56 9.80 45.41
CA LEU A 593 -115.73 9.05 45.91
C LEU A 593 -115.41 7.57 46.17
N ALA A 594 -114.51 6.97 45.38
CA ALA A 594 -114.05 5.60 45.57
C ALA A 594 -113.21 5.42 46.85
N ARG A 595 -112.39 6.42 47.21
CA ARG A 595 -111.57 6.40 48.44
C ARG A 595 -112.39 6.52 49.74
N VAL A 596 -113.50 7.25 49.73
CA VAL A 596 -114.39 7.38 50.91
C VAL A 596 -115.19 6.11 51.20
N LYS A 597 -115.43 5.25 50.19
CA LYS A 597 -116.19 3.98 50.34
C LYS A 597 -115.34 2.74 50.65
N GLY A 598 -114.00 2.84 50.67
CA GLY A 598 -113.11 1.73 51.02
C GLY A 598 -112.72 1.62 52.50
N ALA A 599 -113.03 2.63 53.32
CA ALA A 599 -112.82 2.59 54.77
C ALA A 599 -113.95 1.81 55.47
N LYS A 600 -113.88 0.47 55.39
CA LYS A 600 -114.52 -0.48 56.31
C LYS A 600 -113.87 -1.86 56.14
N ALA A 601 -113.01 -2.21 57.09
CA ALA A 601 -113.10 -3.48 57.81
C ALA A 601 -113.07 -3.13 59.29
#